data_AF-A0A1G8RUB7-F1
#
_entry.id   AF-A0A1G8RUB7-F1
#
_cell.length_a   1.000
_cell.length_b   1.000
_cell.length_c   1.000
_cell.angle_alpha   90.00
_cell.angle_beta   90.00
_cell.angle_gamma   90.00
#
_symmetry.space_group_name_H-M   'P 1'
#
loop_
_entity.id
_entity.type
_entity.pdbx_description
1 polymer ?
#
loop_
_entity_poly.entity_id
_entity_poly.type
_entity_poly.pdbx_seq_one_letter_code
_entity_poly.pdbx_strand_id
1 'polypeptide(L)'
;MRDNGGCEVGELNVSVDELIDASVSVENIANDIDGGVRAFAAEVDCLLSEWSGLSANQFEGSWVEWQDGASRVVEALRMSSGLLADGARSYASQDTATRENLGGIQGQL
;
A
#
# COMPACT_ATOMS: atom_id res chain seq x y z
N MET A 1 -18.21 -8.32 45.69
CA MET A 1 -17.45 -8.83 44.53
C MET A 1 -17.59 -7.82 43.40
N ARG A 2 -16.48 -7.17 43.02
CA ARG A 2 -16.39 -6.39 41.78
C ARG A 2 -15.58 -7.24 40.82
N ASP A 3 -16.25 -7.75 39.80
CA ASP A 3 -15.61 -8.36 38.64
C ASP A 3 -15.06 -7.22 37.79
N ASN A 4 -13.75 -6.99 37.89
CA ASN A 4 -13.01 -6.16 36.94
C ASN A 4 -12.60 -7.10 35.80
N GLY A 5 -13.56 -7.43 34.94
CA GLY A 5 -13.29 -8.01 33.63
C GLY A 5 -12.47 -7.00 32.83
N GLY A 6 -11.16 -7.22 32.78
CA GLY A 6 -10.24 -6.45 31.95
C GLY A 6 -10.58 -6.64 30.48
N CYS A 7 -11.28 -5.67 29.90
CA CYS A 7 -11.39 -5.55 28.45
C CYS A 7 -10.04 -5.14 27.85
N GLU A 8 -9.62 -5.94 26.88
CA GLU A 8 -8.95 -5.55 25.64
C GLU A 8 -7.50 -5.05 25.71
N VAL A 9 -6.56 -6.01 25.81
CA VAL A 9 -5.16 -5.83 25.37
C VAL A 9 -4.84 -6.68 24.12
N GLY A 10 -5.82 -7.44 23.60
CA GLY A 10 -5.66 -8.32 22.43
C GLY A 10 -6.05 -7.68 21.09
N GLU A 11 -6.85 -6.63 21.08
CA GLU A 11 -7.48 -6.11 19.85
C GLU A 11 -6.57 -5.13 19.07
N LEU A 12 -5.74 -4.36 19.77
CA LEU A 12 -4.82 -3.38 19.13
C LEU A 12 -3.66 -4.04 18.37
N ASN A 13 -3.09 -5.14 18.88
CA ASN A 13 -1.99 -5.83 18.21
C ASN A 13 -2.44 -6.50 16.91
N VAL A 14 -3.63 -7.13 16.92
CA VAL A 14 -4.22 -7.73 15.71
C VAL A 14 -4.43 -6.65 14.63
N SER A 15 -4.88 -5.45 15.00
CA SER A 15 -5.05 -4.35 14.04
C SER A 15 -3.73 -3.83 13.45
N VAL A 16 -2.64 -3.79 14.22
CA VAL A 16 -1.31 -3.38 13.70
C VAL A 16 -0.76 -4.41 12.71
N ASP A 17 -0.85 -5.70 13.04
CA ASP A 17 -0.40 -6.79 12.17
C ASP A 17 -1.20 -6.82 10.86
N GLU A 18 -2.53 -6.64 10.94
CA GLU A 18 -3.41 -6.55 9.75
C GLU A 18 -3.05 -5.36 8.83
N LEU A 19 -2.68 -4.20 9.40
CA LEU A 19 -2.25 -3.05 8.62
C LEU A 19 -0.90 -3.29 7.92
N ILE A 20 0.02 -4.00 8.58
CA ILE A 20 1.30 -4.40 7.99
C ILE A 20 1.06 -5.38 6.85
N ASP A 21 0.26 -6.42 7.07
CA ASP A 21 -0.06 -7.42 6.06
C ASP A 21 -0.74 -6.78 4.85
N ALA A 22 -1.69 -5.87 5.08
CA ALA A 22 -2.34 -5.11 4.02
C ALA A 22 -1.32 -4.24 3.24
N SER A 23 -0.39 -3.56 3.93
CA SER A 23 0.63 -2.74 3.27
C SER A 23 1.52 -3.58 2.35
N VAL A 24 1.96 -4.76 2.80
CA VAL A 24 2.80 -5.68 2.02
C VAL A 24 2.02 -6.24 0.83
N SER A 25 0.76 -6.63 1.05
CA SER A 25 -0.12 -7.13 0.00
C SER A 25 -0.32 -6.09 -1.11
N VAL A 26 -0.63 -4.84 -0.75
CA VAL A 26 -0.81 -3.75 -1.72
C VAL A 26 0.48 -3.45 -2.48
N GLU A 27 1.65 -3.48 -1.81
CA GLU A 27 2.94 -3.30 -2.48
C GLU A 27 3.25 -4.42 -3.49
N ASN A 28 2.96 -5.66 -3.13
CA ASN A 28 3.13 -6.80 -4.05
C ASN A 28 2.23 -6.65 -5.28
N ILE A 29 0.96 -6.28 -5.09
CA ILE A 29 0.04 -6.00 -6.20
C ILE A 29 0.56 -4.85 -7.08
N ALA A 30 1.10 -3.79 -6.47
CA ALA A 30 1.69 -2.67 -7.23
C ALA A 30 2.87 -3.14 -8.09
N ASN A 31 3.72 -4.02 -7.56
CA ASN A 31 4.87 -4.57 -8.28
C ASN A 31 4.45 -5.52 -9.41
N ASP A 32 3.45 -6.36 -9.20
CA ASP A 32 2.89 -7.24 -10.24
C ASP A 32 2.29 -6.43 -11.39
N ILE A 33 1.54 -5.36 -11.06
CA ILE A 33 0.96 -4.47 -12.07
C ILE A 33 2.05 -3.68 -12.80
N ASP A 34 3.05 -3.11 -12.12
CA ASP A 34 4.18 -2.41 -12.76
C ASP A 34 4.93 -3.34 -13.72
N GLY A 35 5.19 -4.58 -13.31
CA GLY A 35 5.79 -5.60 -14.15
C GLY A 35 4.95 -5.92 -15.39
N GLY A 36 3.64 -6.15 -15.21
CA GLY A 36 2.72 -6.43 -16.31
C GLY A 36 2.58 -5.26 -17.29
N VAL A 37 2.49 -4.03 -16.79
CA VAL A 37 2.43 -2.80 -17.59
C VAL A 37 3.68 -2.64 -18.43
N ARG A 38 4.87 -2.87 -17.87
CA ARG A 38 6.14 -2.79 -18.61
C ARG A 38 6.25 -3.85 -19.69
N ALA A 39 5.82 -5.08 -19.40
CA ALA A 39 5.83 -6.16 -20.37
C ALA A 39 4.92 -5.85 -21.56
N PHE A 40 3.68 -5.44 -21.28
CA PHE A 40 2.73 -5.03 -22.31
C PHE A 40 3.22 -3.81 -23.10
N ALA A 41 3.86 -2.84 -22.42
CA ALA A 41 4.39 -1.68 -23.10
C ALA A 41 5.48 -2.02 -24.11
N ALA A 42 6.38 -2.94 -23.75
CA ALA A 42 7.40 -3.43 -24.67
C ALA A 42 6.79 -4.12 -25.92
N GLU A 43 5.70 -4.86 -25.77
CA GLU A 43 5.00 -5.49 -26.90
C GLU A 43 4.38 -4.46 -27.84
N VAL A 44 3.73 -3.42 -27.29
CA VAL A 44 3.08 -2.37 -28.08
C VAL A 44 4.11 -1.46 -28.76
N ASP A 45 5.19 -1.11 -28.08
CA ASP A 45 6.26 -0.31 -28.67
C ASP A 45 6.93 -1.05 -29.84
N CYS A 46 7.09 -2.37 -29.73
CA CYS A 46 7.55 -3.22 -30.83
C CYS A 46 6.59 -3.14 -32.03
N LEU A 47 5.28 -3.30 -31.79
CA LEU A 47 4.25 -3.17 -32.83
C LEU A 47 4.29 -1.80 -33.52
N LEU A 48 4.41 -0.71 -32.74
CA LEU A 48 4.45 0.65 -33.28
C LEU A 48 5.73 0.95 -34.06
N SER A 49 6.82 0.22 -33.81
CA SER A 49 8.03 0.35 -34.61
C SER A 49 7.87 -0.15 -36.06
N GLU A 50 6.94 -1.08 -36.29
CA GLU A 50 6.68 -1.67 -37.61
C GLU A 50 5.42 -1.08 -38.29
N TRP A 51 4.50 -0.55 -37.49
CA TRP A 51 3.22 -0.02 -37.97
C TRP A 51 3.26 1.50 -38.14
N SER A 52 3.06 1.98 -39.38
CA SER A 52 3.07 3.41 -39.71
C SER A 52 1.80 3.87 -40.44
N GLY A 53 1.55 5.18 -40.42
CA GLY A 53 0.43 5.83 -41.10
C GLY A 53 -0.53 6.55 -40.14
N LEU A 54 -1.60 7.13 -40.69
CA LEU A 54 -2.54 7.96 -39.93
C LEU A 54 -3.19 7.22 -38.74
N SER A 55 -3.48 5.93 -38.89
CA SER A 55 -4.04 5.11 -37.82
C SER A 55 -3.03 4.80 -36.72
N ALA A 56 -1.75 4.60 -37.07
CA ALA A 56 -0.68 4.39 -36.10
C ALA A 56 -0.49 5.66 -35.24
N ASN A 57 -0.48 6.85 -35.86
CA ASN A 57 -0.34 8.11 -35.13
C ASN A 57 -1.51 8.38 -34.17
N GLN A 58 -2.74 8.04 -34.54
CA GLN A 58 -3.90 8.18 -33.64
C GLN A 58 -3.83 7.19 -32.47
N PHE A 59 -3.41 5.95 -32.74
CA PHE A 59 -3.21 4.97 -31.69
C PHE A 59 -2.09 5.37 -30.73
N GLU A 60 -0.97 5.90 -31.24
CA GLU A 60 0.15 6.38 -30.43
C GLU A 60 -0.29 7.44 -29.40
N GLY A 61 -1.20 8.34 -29.79
CA GLY A 61 -1.80 9.30 -28.85
C GLY A 61 -2.56 8.62 -27.71
N SER A 62 -3.48 7.70 -28.03
CA SER A 62 -4.21 6.91 -27.01
C SER A 62 -3.29 6.01 -26.19
N TRP A 63 -2.18 5.56 -26.78
CA TRP A 63 -1.18 4.72 -26.12
C TRP A 63 -0.42 5.48 -25.04
N VAL A 64 -0.03 6.73 -25.31
CA VAL A 64 0.59 7.61 -24.30
C VAL A 64 -0.36 7.86 -23.12
N GLU A 65 -1.64 8.13 -23.39
CA GLU A 65 -2.65 8.32 -22.33
C GLU A 65 -2.83 7.04 -21.49
N TRP A 66 -2.84 5.88 -22.14
CA TRP A 66 -2.90 4.59 -21.44
C TRP A 66 -1.70 4.39 -20.51
N GLN A 67 -0.47 4.68 -20.97
CA GLN A 67 0.75 4.54 -20.16
C GLN A 67 0.74 5.48 -18.95
N ASP A 68 0.32 6.73 -19.12
CA ASP A 68 0.14 7.69 -18.03
C ASP A 68 -0.88 7.17 -17.01
N GLY A 69 -2.04 6.70 -17.46
CA GLY A 69 -3.04 6.09 -16.58
C GLY A 69 -2.53 4.89 -15.80
N ALA A 70 -1.80 3.99 -16.46
CA ALA A 70 -1.19 2.82 -15.83
C ALA A 70 -0.17 3.22 -14.75
N SER A 71 0.66 4.23 -15.03
CA SER A 71 1.64 4.75 -14.06
C SER A 71 0.98 5.32 -12.81
N ARG A 72 -0.15 6.04 -12.97
CA ARG A 72 -0.92 6.62 -11.85
C ARG A 72 -1.54 5.56 -10.96
N VAL A 73 -2.00 4.44 -11.54
CA VAL A 73 -2.52 3.32 -10.74
C VAL A 73 -1.43 2.72 -9.87
N VAL A 74 -0.25 2.45 -10.44
CA VAL A 74 0.90 1.92 -9.68
C VAL A 74 1.32 2.89 -8.57
N GLU A 75 1.39 4.19 -8.87
CA GLU A 75 1.72 5.22 -7.88
C GLU A 75 0.69 5.28 -6.75
N ALA A 76 -0.60 5.27 -7.07
CA ALA A 76 -1.66 5.28 -6.07
C ALA A 76 -1.63 4.05 -5.16
N LEU A 77 -1.32 2.86 -5.71
CA LEU A 77 -1.15 1.64 -4.91
C LEU A 77 0.05 1.75 -3.97
N ARG A 78 1.21 2.21 -4.46
CA ARG A 78 2.40 2.42 -3.61
C ARG A 78 2.16 3.45 -2.51
N MET A 79 1.46 4.55 -2.82
CA MET A 79 1.04 5.53 -1.82
C MET A 79 0.13 4.89 -0.77
N SER A 80 -0.81 4.05 -1.19
CA SER A 80 -1.74 3.36 -0.28
C SER A 80 -1.00 2.38 0.64
N SER A 81 -0.04 1.61 0.10
CA SER A 81 0.85 0.76 0.91
C SER A 81 1.62 1.57 1.96
N GLY A 82 2.22 2.70 1.54
CA GLY A 82 2.95 3.59 2.44
C GLY A 82 2.08 4.12 3.59
N LEU A 83 0.85 4.57 3.28
CA LEU A 83 -0.10 5.07 4.28
C LEU A 83 -0.50 3.99 5.28
N LEU A 84 -0.71 2.75 4.83
CA LEU A 84 -1.01 1.61 5.71
C LEU A 84 0.16 1.30 6.65
N ALA A 85 1.38 1.26 6.12
CA ALA A 85 2.59 1.04 6.91
C ALA A 85 2.84 2.17 7.93
N ASP A 86 2.60 3.42 7.55
CA ASP A 86 2.70 4.57 8.46
C ASP A 86 1.63 4.53 9.57
N GLY A 87 0.40 4.12 9.22
CA GLY A 87 -0.66 3.87 10.20
C GLY A 87 -0.23 2.83 11.23
N ALA A 88 0.28 1.68 10.80
CA ALA A 88 0.77 0.62 11.69
C ALA A 88 1.88 1.13 12.63
N ARG A 89 2.88 1.87 12.09
CA ARG A 89 3.97 2.46 12.88
C ARG A 89 3.47 3.44 13.94
N SER A 90 2.51 4.29 13.57
CA SER A 90 1.92 5.28 14.48
C SER A 90 1.19 4.61 15.64
N TYR A 91 0.43 3.54 15.37
CA TYR A 91 -0.28 2.79 16.41
C TYR A 91 0.68 2.04 17.33
N ALA A 92 1.69 1.36 16.80
CA ALA A 92 2.70 0.66 17.60
C ALA A 92 3.46 1.60 18.55
N SER A 93 3.77 2.82 18.10
CA SER A 93 4.43 3.84 18.92
C SER A 93 3.55 4.32 20.07
N GLN A 94 2.26 4.62 19.79
CA GLN A 94 1.30 5.06 20.81
C GLN A 94 1.04 4.00 21.88
N ASP A 95 0.96 2.74 21.47
CA ASP A 95 0.74 1.59 22.35
C ASP A 95 1.94 1.37 23.30
N THR A 96 3.17 1.47 22.79
CA THR A 96 4.39 1.41 23.61
C THR A 96 4.43 2.53 24.66
N ALA A 97 4.18 3.77 24.26
CA ALA A 97 4.16 4.91 25.17
C ALA A 97 3.07 4.81 26.24
N THR A 98 1.91 4.24 25.88
CA THR A 98 0.81 4.02 26.83
C THR A 98 1.17 2.96 27.87
N ARG A 99 1.80 1.85 27.47
CA ARG A 99 2.26 0.81 28.41
C ARG A 99 3.32 1.32 29.38
N GLU A 100 4.28 2.12 28.91
CA GLU A 100 5.31 2.71 29.77
C GLU A 100 4.71 3.62 30.85
N ASN A 101 3.73 4.46 30.47
CA ASN A 101 3.03 5.34 31.41
C ASN A 101 2.21 4.55 32.45
N LEU A 102 1.48 3.51 32.03
CA LEU A 102 0.72 2.66 32.94
C LEU A 102 1.61 1.86 33.90
N GLY A 103 2.73 1.33 33.41
CA GLY A 103 3.73 0.64 34.24
C GLY A 103 4.39 1.56 35.26
N GLY A 104 4.64 2.82 34.88
CA GLY A 104 5.17 3.85 35.79
C GLY A 104 4.20 4.21 36.92
N ILE A 105 2.90 4.31 36.62
CA ILE A 105 1.86 4.63 37.61
C ILE A 105 1.64 3.46 38.59
N GLN A 106 1.70 2.21 38.12
CA GLN A 106 1.55 1.03 38.99
C GLN A 106 2.77 0.73 39.86
N GLY A 107 3.97 1.15 39.43
CA GLY A 107 5.20 1.04 40.25
C GLY A 107 5.31 2.05 41.40
N GLN A 108 4.37 2.99 41.51
CA GLN A 108 4.36 4.07 42.50
C GLN A 108 3.26 3.93 43.58
N LEU A 109 2.47 2.86 43.55
CA LEU A 109 1.44 2.51 44.55
C LEU A 109 1.80 1.22 45.30
#